data_AF-A0AB72Z2E4-F1
#
_entry.id   AF-A0AB72Z2E4-F1
#
_cell.length_a   1.000
_cell.length_b   1.000
_cell.length_c   1.000
_cell.angle_alpha   90.00
_cell.angle_beta   90.00
_cell.angle_gamma   90.00
#
_symmetry.space_group_name_H-M   'P 1'
#
loop_
_entity.id
_entity.type
_entity.pdbx_description
1 polymer ?
#
loop_
_entity_poly.entity_id
_entity_poly.type
_entity_poly.pdbx_seq_one_letter_code
_entity_poly.pdbx_strand_id
1 'polypeptide(L)'
;MALSLRERSFAADKSDIYIDGKNLRAYGCFVTSDGWTIEKTTPSTNYTDVPGVEGGADTTAENVDDAAYLGRRDVTINVAAVGDQGEVLEAKQLVGYLVGRTVELFNLLEGLTLTGRVSVDSWEDIYAAGGKLVGSNTSITFDCEPLATGKTVRVDLKRGTNDVTLKGNRAVRPRCGIYASSGSGSGLYGFKIGSTTMKTNDSFPLSKGCVYDCANRFVYGVAELSSVTSSDTPLNLTFDSDWLQLPAGKFQIVADAPSYIEYEPKYVV
;
A
#
# COMPACT_ATOMS: atom_id res chain seq x y z
N MET A 1 4.49 28.12 -14.87
CA MET A 1 5.85 28.65 -14.61
C MET A 1 6.68 27.45 -14.18
N ALA A 2 7.59 26.96 -15.03
CA ALA A 2 8.40 25.79 -14.71
C ALA A 2 9.56 26.24 -13.80
N LEU A 3 9.49 25.88 -12.52
CA LEU A 3 10.61 26.03 -11.59
C LEU A 3 11.72 25.04 -12.02
N SER A 4 12.87 25.59 -12.38
CA SER A 4 14.06 24.85 -12.79
C SER A 4 14.67 24.17 -11.57
N LEU A 5 14.53 22.84 -11.47
CA LEU A 5 15.18 22.01 -10.46
C LEU A 5 16.69 22.02 -10.72
N ARG A 6 17.43 22.84 -9.99
CA ARG A 6 18.89 22.67 -9.87
C ARG A 6 19.14 21.42 -9.04
N GLU A 7 19.75 20.40 -9.63
CA GLU A 7 20.28 19.24 -8.89
C GLU A 7 21.35 19.75 -7.91
N ARG A 8 20.95 19.95 -6.65
CA ARG A 8 21.82 20.40 -5.56
C ARG A 8 22.22 19.18 -4.73
N SER A 9 23.44 18.70 -4.93
CA SER A 9 24.04 17.65 -4.11
C SER A 9 24.45 18.20 -2.74
N PHE A 10 23.53 18.19 -1.77
CA PHE A 10 23.91 18.35 -0.36
C PHE A 10 24.61 17.08 0.13
N ALA A 11 25.92 17.16 0.31
CA ALA A 11 26.78 16.07 0.80
C ALA A 11 26.48 15.63 2.26
N ALA A 12 25.55 16.30 2.95
CA ALA A 12 25.20 16.03 4.34
C ALA A 12 24.09 14.98 4.50
N ASP A 13 23.21 14.82 3.51
CA ASP A 13 22.16 13.81 3.60
C ASP A 13 22.74 12.43 3.27
N LYS A 14 22.70 11.50 4.21
CA LYS A 14 22.95 10.06 3.95
C LYS A 14 21.65 9.26 3.93
N SER A 15 20.51 9.92 4.12
CA SER A 15 19.22 9.26 4.08
C SER A 15 18.76 9.15 2.63
N ASP A 16 18.64 7.93 2.13
CA ASP A 16 18.10 7.64 0.81
C ASP A 16 16.57 7.57 0.90
N ILE A 17 15.91 8.55 1.52
CA ILE A 17 14.44 8.58 1.66
C ILE A 17 13.80 9.22 0.43
N TYR A 18 12.72 8.62 -0.06
CA TYR A 18 11.98 9.10 -1.22
C TYR A 18 10.50 9.34 -0.89
N ILE A 19 9.96 10.44 -1.42
CA ILE A 19 8.55 10.81 -1.40
C ILE A 19 8.07 10.85 -2.85
N ASP A 20 7.07 10.04 -3.22
CA ASP A 20 6.57 9.88 -4.59
C ASP A 20 7.70 9.65 -5.62
N GLY A 21 8.67 8.80 -5.25
CA GLY A 21 9.83 8.47 -6.09
C GLY A 21 10.89 9.59 -6.20
N LYS A 22 10.69 10.75 -5.56
CA LYS A 22 11.68 11.82 -5.49
C LYS A 22 12.43 11.76 -4.17
N ASN A 23 13.75 11.75 -4.25
CA ASN A 23 14.58 11.80 -3.04
C ASN A 23 14.33 13.11 -2.27
N LEU A 24 14.48 13.09 -0.94
CA LEU A 24 14.26 14.26 -0.10
C LEU A 24 15.07 15.50 -0.54
N ARG A 25 16.28 15.30 -1.10
CA ARG A 25 17.10 16.37 -1.67
C ARG A 25 16.41 17.13 -2.81
N ALA A 26 15.51 16.50 -3.56
CA ALA A 26 14.74 17.16 -4.62
C ALA A 26 13.77 18.22 -4.07
N TYR A 27 13.49 18.19 -2.77
CA TYR A 27 12.70 19.18 -2.04
C TYR A 27 13.59 20.23 -1.33
N GLY A 28 14.90 20.23 -1.57
CA GLY A 28 15.84 21.13 -0.89
C GLY A 28 16.02 20.81 0.59
N CYS A 29 15.66 19.60 1.01
CA CYS A 29 15.68 19.16 2.41
C CYS A 29 16.63 17.98 2.60
N PHE A 30 17.08 17.80 3.84
CA PHE A 30 17.79 16.61 4.31
C PHE A 30 17.34 16.25 5.72
N VAL A 31 17.53 14.99 6.13
CA VAL A 31 17.15 14.52 7.47
C VAL A 31 18.08 15.09 8.55
N THR A 32 17.50 15.59 9.64
CA THR A 32 18.26 16.10 10.80
C THR A 32 18.81 14.96 11.65
N SER A 33 19.62 15.29 12.67
CA SER A 33 20.10 14.32 13.66
C SER A 33 18.98 13.64 14.45
N ASP A 34 17.79 14.24 14.51
CA ASP A 34 16.62 13.67 15.18
C ASP A 34 15.99 12.52 14.37
N GLY A 35 16.42 12.36 13.12
CA GLY A 35 16.07 11.22 12.28
C GLY A 35 14.58 11.19 11.92
N TRP A 36 14.03 9.98 11.89
CA TRP A 36 12.62 9.72 11.64
C TRP A 36 12.07 8.71 12.64
N THR A 37 10.76 8.74 12.81
CA THR A 37 10.02 7.80 13.65
C THR A 37 8.88 7.18 12.86
N ILE A 38 8.57 5.94 13.20
CA ILE A 38 7.40 5.21 12.72
C ILE A 38 6.63 4.81 13.96
N GLU A 39 5.44 5.38 14.15
CA GLU A 39 4.63 5.06 15.32
C GLU A 39 4.04 3.65 15.22
N LYS A 40 3.68 3.11 16.39
CA LYS A 40 2.95 1.85 16.45
C LYS A 40 1.59 2.00 15.79
N THR A 41 1.14 0.94 15.15
CA THR A 41 -0.27 0.79 14.78
C THR A 41 -1.00 0.00 15.88
N THR A 42 -2.23 0.39 16.20
CA THR A 42 -3.04 -0.28 17.23
C THR A 42 -4.26 -0.98 16.62
N PRO A 43 -4.66 -2.15 17.14
CA PRO A 43 -5.93 -2.77 16.78
C PRO A 43 -7.12 -1.84 17.02
N SER A 44 -8.04 -1.78 16.05
CA SER A 44 -9.31 -1.07 16.14
C SER A 44 -10.37 -2.00 16.69
N THR A 45 -10.39 -2.16 18.03
CA THR A 45 -11.31 -3.07 18.72
C THR A 45 -12.65 -2.41 19.06
N ASN A 46 -13.71 -3.20 19.11
CA ASN A 46 -15.03 -2.76 19.56
C ASN A 46 -15.66 -3.77 20.51
N TYR A 47 -15.92 -3.36 21.76
CA TYR A 47 -16.55 -4.19 22.78
C TYR A 47 -17.91 -3.62 23.15
N THR A 48 -18.90 -4.49 23.32
CA THR A 48 -20.25 -4.13 23.76
C THR A 48 -20.47 -4.64 25.17
N ASP A 49 -20.75 -3.73 26.11
CA ASP A 49 -21.04 -4.11 27.49
C ASP A 49 -22.36 -4.89 27.58
N VAL A 50 -22.32 -6.02 28.29
CA VAL A 50 -23.50 -6.86 28.54
C VAL A 50 -23.73 -6.90 30.06
N PRO A 51 -24.81 -6.28 30.58
CA PRO A 51 -25.09 -6.29 32.01
C PRO A 51 -25.10 -7.70 32.59
N GLY A 52 -24.32 -7.91 33.66
CA GLY A 52 -24.18 -9.22 34.32
C GLY A 52 -23.10 -10.13 33.72
N VAL A 53 -22.34 -9.69 32.71
CA VAL A 53 -21.20 -10.41 32.13
C VAL A 53 -19.95 -9.56 32.26
N GLU A 54 -18.93 -10.08 32.95
CA GLU A 54 -17.62 -9.44 33.03
C GLU A 54 -16.95 -9.42 31.64
N GLY A 55 -16.41 -8.27 31.24
CA GLY A 55 -15.65 -8.13 29.99
C GLY A 55 -16.47 -7.86 28.72
N GLY A 56 -17.80 -7.96 28.76
CA GLY A 56 -18.66 -7.68 27.61
C GLY A 56 -18.48 -8.66 26.43
N ALA A 57 -19.08 -8.32 25.29
CA ALA A 57 -18.97 -9.08 24.05
C ALA A 57 -18.02 -8.37 23.06
N ASP A 58 -17.05 -9.11 22.53
CA ASP A 58 -16.19 -8.61 21.45
C ASP A 58 -16.96 -8.62 20.12
N THR A 59 -17.03 -7.45 19.49
CA THR A 59 -17.70 -7.21 18.20
C THR A 59 -16.72 -6.63 17.17
N THR A 60 -15.43 -6.79 17.42
CA THR A 60 -14.35 -6.30 16.57
C THR A 60 -14.43 -6.96 15.20
N ALA A 61 -14.28 -6.15 14.14
CA ALA A 61 -14.13 -6.69 12.80
C ALA A 61 -12.72 -7.26 12.63
N GLU A 62 -12.66 -8.52 12.18
CA GLU A 62 -11.41 -9.26 11.99
C GLU A 62 -11.19 -9.60 10.53
N ASN A 63 -9.93 -9.86 10.18
CA ASN A 63 -9.54 -10.39 8.89
C ASN A 63 -9.53 -11.94 8.92
N VAL A 64 -9.16 -12.55 7.79
CA VAL A 64 -9.06 -14.02 7.67
C VAL A 64 -7.95 -14.68 8.51
N ASP A 65 -7.09 -13.89 9.16
CA ASP A 65 -6.09 -14.38 10.12
C ASP A 65 -6.61 -14.30 11.57
N ASP A 66 -7.92 -14.09 11.78
CA ASP A 66 -8.55 -13.82 13.08
C ASP A 66 -7.88 -12.64 13.83
N ALA A 67 -7.42 -11.65 13.06
CA ALA A 67 -6.79 -10.45 13.59
C ALA A 67 -7.64 -9.22 13.33
N ALA A 68 -7.87 -8.44 14.39
CA ALA A 68 -8.52 -7.13 14.33
C ALA A 68 -7.85 -6.23 13.28
N TYR A 69 -8.68 -5.49 12.53
CA TYR A 69 -8.17 -4.45 11.64
C TYR A 69 -7.43 -3.37 12.43
N LEU A 70 -6.41 -2.80 11.82
CA LEU A 70 -5.49 -1.88 12.46
C LEU A 70 -5.82 -0.43 12.13
N GLY A 71 -5.63 0.47 13.08
CA GLY A 71 -5.74 1.91 12.89
C GLY A 71 -4.53 2.49 12.17
N ARG A 72 -4.71 3.66 11.56
CA ARG A 72 -3.63 4.43 10.92
C ARG A 72 -2.49 4.73 11.91
N ARG A 73 -1.33 5.06 11.38
CA ARG A 73 -0.13 5.37 12.19
C ARG A 73 0.58 6.58 11.63
N ASP A 74 1.20 7.35 12.51
CA ASP A 74 2.01 8.47 12.07
C ASP A 74 3.45 8.02 11.76
N VAL A 75 4.00 8.61 10.71
CA VAL A 75 5.42 8.55 10.39
C VAL A 75 5.90 9.99 10.38
N THR A 76 6.95 10.31 11.12
CA THR A 76 7.50 11.67 11.18
C THR A 76 8.95 11.66 10.73
N ILE A 77 9.29 12.57 9.81
CA ILE A 77 10.65 12.80 9.33
C ILE A 77 11.05 14.22 9.71
N ASN A 78 12.09 14.34 10.54
CA ASN A 78 12.64 15.64 10.91
C ASN A 78 13.61 16.10 9.83
N VAL A 79 13.36 17.27 9.25
CA VAL A 79 14.09 17.77 8.09
C VAL A 79 14.61 19.18 8.30
N ALA A 80 15.71 19.49 7.60
CA ALA A 80 16.25 20.83 7.52
C ALA A 80 16.45 21.24 6.05
N ALA A 81 16.19 22.51 5.76
CA ALA A 81 16.64 23.20 4.57
C ALA A 81 17.77 24.15 4.98
N VAL A 82 18.94 24.04 4.35
CA VAL A 82 20.11 24.90 4.63
C VAL A 82 20.54 25.56 3.34
N GLY A 83 20.92 26.84 3.39
CA GLY A 83 21.28 27.59 2.20
C GLY A 83 21.11 29.08 2.38
N ASP A 84 21.05 29.81 1.27
CA ASP A 84 20.63 31.20 1.32
C ASP A 84 19.10 31.35 1.49
N GLN A 85 18.64 32.58 1.70
CA GLN A 85 17.22 32.87 1.92
C GLN A 85 16.32 32.37 0.78
N GLY A 86 16.78 32.47 -0.48
CA GLY A 86 16.02 31.99 -1.62
C GLY A 86 15.89 30.47 -1.63
N GLU A 87 16.98 29.77 -1.31
CA GLU A 87 17.02 28.30 -1.23
C GLU A 87 16.10 27.76 -0.13
N VAL A 88 16.13 28.39 1.05
CA VAL A 88 15.25 28.01 2.16
C VAL A 88 13.79 28.27 1.81
N LEU A 89 13.46 29.40 1.17
CA LEU A 89 12.08 29.69 0.75
C LEU A 89 11.58 28.73 -0.33
N GLU A 90 12.45 28.35 -1.28
CA GLU A 90 12.13 27.35 -2.31
C GLU A 90 11.82 25.99 -1.68
N ALA A 91 12.65 25.52 -0.74
CA ALA A 91 12.41 24.28 -0.01
C ALA A 91 11.06 24.28 0.74
N LYS A 92 10.75 25.38 1.43
CA LYS A 92 9.45 25.57 2.11
C LYS A 92 8.27 25.47 1.14
N GLN A 93 8.38 26.04 -0.07
CA GLN A 93 7.33 25.95 -1.09
C GLN A 93 7.17 24.55 -1.66
N LEU A 94 8.28 23.85 -1.91
CA LEU A 94 8.27 22.48 -2.43
C LEU A 94 7.67 21.49 -1.42
N VAL A 95 8.03 21.61 -0.14
CA VAL A 95 7.44 20.82 0.94
C VAL A 95 5.99 21.24 1.19
N GLY A 96 5.69 22.55 1.17
CA GLY A 96 4.33 23.07 1.30
C GLY A 96 3.36 22.56 0.23
N TYR A 97 3.86 22.27 -0.98
CA TYR A 97 3.06 21.65 -2.05
C TYR A 97 2.55 20.25 -1.70
N LEU A 98 3.26 19.53 -0.82
CA LEU A 98 2.89 18.19 -0.39
C LEU A 98 1.74 18.18 0.63
N VAL A 99 1.56 19.27 1.39
CA VAL A 99 0.58 19.35 2.47
C VAL A 99 -0.82 18.96 1.99
N GLY A 100 -1.44 18.01 2.69
CA GLY A 100 -2.76 17.47 2.38
C GLY A 100 -2.79 16.42 1.26
N ARG A 101 -1.69 16.15 0.56
CA ARG A 101 -1.62 15.10 -0.47
C ARG A 101 -1.39 13.73 0.15
N THR A 102 -1.89 12.70 -0.51
CA THR A 102 -1.48 11.32 -0.26
C THR A 102 -0.23 11.04 -1.08
N VAL A 103 0.82 10.56 -0.43
CA VAL A 103 2.13 10.27 -1.05
C VAL A 103 2.61 8.89 -0.63
N GLU A 104 3.57 8.36 -1.42
CA GLU A 104 4.28 7.14 -1.11
C GLU A 104 5.68 7.43 -0.56
N LEU A 105 5.98 6.83 0.59
CA LEU A 105 7.26 6.85 1.26
C LEU A 105 8.02 5.57 0.99
N PHE A 106 9.24 5.70 0.50
CA PHE A 106 10.12 4.56 0.23
C PHE A 106 11.43 4.66 1.01
N ASN A 107 12.00 3.49 1.29
CA ASN A 107 13.34 3.29 1.87
C ASN A 107 13.52 3.78 3.33
N LEU A 108 12.41 4.11 4.02
CA LEU A 108 12.36 4.14 5.48
C LEU A 108 12.51 2.73 6.08
N LEU A 109 12.03 1.74 5.34
CA LEU A 109 12.08 0.31 5.62
C LEU A 109 12.55 -0.37 4.34
N GLU A 110 13.57 -1.22 4.44
CA GLU A 110 14.21 -1.81 3.26
C GLU A 110 13.21 -2.57 2.38
N GLY A 111 13.02 -2.09 1.15
CA GLY A 111 12.13 -2.71 0.17
C GLY A 111 10.63 -2.59 0.46
N LEU A 112 10.22 -1.77 1.43
CA LEU A 112 8.82 -1.53 1.77
C LEU A 112 8.40 -0.07 1.53
N THR A 113 7.11 0.10 1.26
CA THR A 113 6.44 1.36 0.98
C THR A 113 5.39 1.65 2.03
N LEU A 114 5.32 2.89 2.49
CA LEU A 114 4.22 3.40 3.29
C LEU A 114 3.48 4.47 2.52
N THR A 115 2.15 4.45 2.56
CA THR A 115 1.32 5.44 1.88
C THR A 115 0.60 6.26 2.94
N GLY A 116 0.66 7.58 2.87
CA GLY A 116 0.08 8.44 3.90
C GLY A 116 -0.23 9.85 3.43
N ARG A 117 -1.06 10.55 4.21
CA ARG A 117 -1.40 11.94 3.96
C ARG A 117 -0.43 12.87 4.69
N VAL A 118 0.12 13.84 3.97
CA VAL A 118 1.17 14.72 4.49
C VAL A 118 0.59 15.88 5.31
N SER A 119 1.20 16.14 6.45
CA SER A 119 1.16 17.38 7.22
C SER A 119 2.59 17.86 7.48
N VAL A 120 2.76 19.16 7.73
CA VAL A 120 4.08 19.77 7.97
C VAL A 120 3.92 20.73 9.14
N ASP A 121 4.83 20.65 10.10
CA ASP A 121 4.85 21.54 11.25
C ASP A 121 5.31 22.96 10.88
N SER A 122 5.30 23.86 11.86
CA SER A 122 5.91 25.18 11.67
C SER A 122 7.39 25.05 11.34
N TRP A 123 7.87 25.93 10.47
CA TRP A 123 9.29 26.04 10.16
C TRP A 123 10.01 26.91 11.19
N GLU A 124 11.12 26.42 11.72
CA GLU A 124 11.99 27.12 12.67
C GLU A 124 13.19 27.72 11.94
N ASP A 125 13.15 29.04 11.71
CA ASP A 125 14.18 29.74 10.95
C ASP A 125 15.46 30.01 11.76
N ILE A 126 16.60 29.70 11.14
CA ILE A 126 17.92 29.87 11.70
C ILE A 126 18.61 31.05 11.01
N TYR A 127 18.97 32.06 11.80
CA TYR A 127 19.64 33.26 11.31
C TYR A 127 21.09 33.31 11.75
N ALA A 128 21.98 33.69 10.82
CA ALA A 128 23.37 34.00 11.15
C ALA A 128 23.51 35.40 11.75
N ALA A 129 24.70 35.69 12.29
CA ALA A 129 25.07 37.03 12.72
C ALA A 129 24.85 38.03 11.56
N GLY A 130 24.08 39.09 11.82
CA GLY A 130 23.65 40.06 10.80
C GLY A 130 22.24 39.82 10.23
N GLY A 131 21.48 38.85 10.74
CA GLY A 131 20.05 38.69 10.41
C GLY A 131 19.77 37.98 9.08
N LYS A 132 20.78 37.33 8.48
CA LYS A 132 20.62 36.55 7.25
C LYS A 132 20.10 35.16 7.57
N LEU A 133 19.02 34.74 6.90
CA LEU A 133 18.51 33.36 6.97
C LEU A 133 19.56 32.41 6.38
N VAL A 134 19.93 31.38 7.15
CA VAL A 134 20.92 30.36 6.75
C VAL A 134 20.38 28.94 6.78
N GLY A 135 19.22 28.73 7.38
CA GLY A 135 18.53 27.46 7.37
C GLY A 135 17.16 27.52 8.03
N SER A 136 16.44 26.42 7.96
CA SER A 136 15.13 26.26 8.59
C SER A 136 14.86 24.79 8.85
N ASN A 137 14.33 24.46 10.03
CA ASN A 137 13.99 23.10 10.43
C ASN A 137 12.48 22.90 10.48
N THR A 138 12.00 21.69 10.21
CA THR A 138 10.59 21.33 10.41
C THR A 138 10.44 19.82 10.50
N SER A 139 9.23 19.38 10.86
CA SER A 139 8.82 17.97 10.83
C SER A 139 7.78 17.76 9.73
N ILE A 140 8.01 16.76 8.90
CA ILE A 140 7.01 16.28 7.93
C ILE A 140 6.39 15.03 8.52
N THR A 141 5.08 15.08 8.79
CA THR A 141 4.32 13.97 9.33
C THR A 141 3.43 13.39 8.25
N PHE A 142 3.33 12.07 8.23
CA PHE A 142 2.54 11.29 7.29
C PHE A 142 1.58 10.44 8.11
N ASP A 143 0.29 10.78 8.04
CA ASP A 143 -0.78 9.92 8.53
C ASP A 143 -0.90 8.73 7.57
N CYS A 144 -0.24 7.63 7.90
CA CYS A 144 -0.02 6.48 7.03
C CYS A 144 -1.07 5.38 7.22
N GLU A 145 -1.30 4.63 6.14
CA GLU A 145 -1.93 3.32 6.23
C GLU A 145 -1.20 2.43 7.25
N PRO A 146 -1.93 1.57 7.98
CA PRO A 146 -1.36 0.75 9.06
C PRO A 146 -0.25 -0.21 8.60
N LEU A 147 -0.29 -0.64 7.34
CA LEU A 147 0.55 -1.71 6.81
C LEU A 147 1.58 -1.16 5.82
N ALA A 148 2.84 -1.54 6.02
CA ALA A 148 3.88 -1.36 5.00
C ALA A 148 3.68 -2.38 3.87
N THR A 149 3.89 -1.94 2.64
CA THR A 149 3.62 -2.71 1.43
C THR A 149 4.93 -3.09 0.74
N GLY A 150 5.12 -4.37 0.44
CA GLY A 150 6.25 -4.85 -0.35
C GLY A 150 5.97 -4.88 -1.85
N LYS A 151 7.01 -5.11 -2.64
CA LYS A 151 6.89 -5.29 -4.09
C LYS A 151 5.91 -6.42 -4.45
N THR A 152 5.09 -6.18 -5.47
CA THR A 152 4.17 -7.16 -6.06
C THR A 152 4.86 -8.49 -6.36
N VAL A 153 4.21 -9.57 -5.94
CA VAL A 153 4.65 -10.96 -6.16
C VAL A 153 3.56 -11.69 -6.93
N ARG A 154 3.97 -12.48 -7.92
CA ARG A 154 3.09 -13.38 -8.66
C ARG A 154 3.44 -14.84 -8.37
N VAL A 155 2.41 -15.66 -8.21
CA VAL A 155 2.51 -17.11 -8.04
C VAL A 155 1.57 -17.77 -9.03
N ASP A 156 2.12 -18.62 -9.90
CA ASP A 156 1.33 -19.41 -10.83
C ASP A 156 0.78 -20.66 -10.14
N LEU A 157 -0.46 -21.00 -10.47
CA LEU A 157 -1.23 -22.09 -9.89
C LEU A 157 -1.61 -23.10 -10.97
N LYS A 158 -1.48 -24.39 -10.63
CA LYS A 158 -2.05 -25.46 -11.44
C LYS A 158 -3.54 -25.61 -11.14
N ARG A 159 -4.26 -26.24 -12.07
CA ARG A 159 -5.63 -26.71 -11.80
C ARG A 159 -5.63 -27.70 -10.62
N GLY A 160 -6.60 -27.58 -9.73
CA GLY A 160 -6.72 -28.37 -8.51
C GLY A 160 -6.02 -27.70 -7.32
N THR A 161 -5.59 -28.51 -6.35
CA THR A 161 -4.99 -28.03 -5.10
C THR A 161 -3.54 -27.58 -5.28
N ASN A 162 -3.21 -26.42 -4.70
CA ASN A 162 -1.89 -25.81 -4.67
C ASN A 162 -1.52 -25.47 -3.22
N ASP A 163 -0.29 -25.81 -2.82
CA ASP A 163 0.30 -25.33 -1.57
C ASP A 163 1.03 -24.01 -1.85
N VAL A 164 0.62 -22.94 -1.17
CA VAL A 164 1.15 -21.59 -1.39
C VAL A 164 1.73 -21.07 -0.08
N THR A 165 2.84 -20.35 -0.18
CA THR A 165 3.42 -19.59 0.93
C THR A 165 3.52 -18.12 0.52
N LEU A 166 2.81 -17.23 1.21
CA LEU A 166 2.90 -15.81 0.95
C LEU A 166 4.02 -15.16 1.76
N LYS A 167 4.62 -14.13 1.16
CA LYS A 167 5.45 -13.16 1.88
C LYS A 167 4.54 -12.15 2.59
N GLY A 168 5.02 -11.57 3.68
CA GLY A 168 4.21 -10.70 4.54
C GLY A 168 3.81 -11.40 5.84
N ASN A 169 3.33 -10.60 6.80
CA ASN A 169 2.82 -11.09 8.09
C ASN A 169 1.34 -10.71 8.31
N ARG A 170 0.64 -10.27 7.25
CA ARG A 170 -0.78 -9.93 7.28
C ARG A 170 -1.49 -10.44 6.04
N ALA A 171 -2.77 -10.76 6.21
CA ALA A 171 -3.67 -11.10 5.14
C ALA A 171 -3.71 -10.04 4.03
N VAL A 172 -3.82 -10.50 2.78
CA VAL A 172 -3.79 -9.66 1.59
C VAL A 172 -5.00 -9.95 0.70
N ARG A 173 -5.51 -8.92 0.01
CA ARG A 173 -6.51 -9.11 -1.05
C ARG A 173 -5.79 -9.18 -2.40
N PRO A 174 -5.79 -10.34 -3.06
CA PRO A 174 -5.00 -10.56 -4.27
C PRO A 174 -5.75 -10.10 -5.52
N ARG A 175 -5.00 -10.02 -6.61
CA ARG A 175 -5.52 -10.19 -7.96
C ARG A 175 -5.38 -11.66 -8.34
N CYS A 176 -6.49 -12.32 -8.64
CA CYS A 176 -6.47 -13.72 -9.09
C CYS A 176 -6.82 -13.73 -10.58
N GLY A 177 -5.98 -14.32 -11.43
CA GLY A 177 -6.27 -14.40 -12.85
C GLY A 177 -6.30 -15.83 -13.37
N ILE A 178 -7.15 -16.08 -14.36
CA ILE A 178 -7.37 -17.38 -14.95
C ILE A 178 -6.93 -17.33 -16.41
N TYR A 179 -6.13 -18.31 -16.82
CA TYR A 179 -5.57 -18.32 -18.17
C TYR A 179 -6.67 -18.58 -19.21
N ALA A 180 -6.63 -17.83 -20.32
CA ALA A 180 -7.39 -18.21 -21.51
C ALA A 180 -6.90 -19.59 -21.99
N SER A 181 -7.82 -20.41 -22.46
CA SER A 181 -7.51 -21.69 -23.11
C SER A 181 -7.92 -21.63 -24.58
N SER A 182 -7.23 -22.38 -25.43
CA SER A 182 -7.51 -22.45 -26.87
C SER A 182 -8.81 -23.17 -27.25
N GLY A 183 -9.63 -23.54 -26.26
CA GLY A 183 -10.90 -24.25 -26.48
C GLY A 183 -12.08 -23.32 -26.76
N SER A 184 -13.05 -23.83 -27.52
CA SER A 184 -14.37 -23.23 -27.64
C SER A 184 -15.25 -23.74 -26.49
N GLY A 185 -15.69 -22.85 -25.61
CA GLY A 185 -16.58 -23.17 -24.50
C GLY A 185 -16.72 -22.01 -23.53
N SER A 186 -17.65 -22.12 -22.59
CA SER A 186 -17.77 -21.20 -21.46
C SER A 186 -17.88 -22.01 -20.17
N GLY A 187 -17.42 -21.44 -19.07
CA GLY A 187 -17.48 -22.11 -17.78
C GLY A 187 -17.47 -21.14 -16.61
N LEU A 188 -17.83 -21.66 -15.45
CA LEU A 188 -17.69 -20.97 -14.18
C LEU A 188 -16.34 -21.34 -13.59
N TYR A 189 -15.46 -20.35 -13.47
CA TYR A 189 -14.15 -20.53 -12.89
C TYR A 189 -14.03 -19.73 -11.60
N GLY A 190 -13.26 -20.28 -10.68
CA GLY A 190 -13.12 -19.70 -9.37
C GLY A 190 -11.96 -20.31 -8.60
N PHE A 191 -11.87 -19.86 -7.37
CA PHE A 191 -10.84 -20.21 -6.42
C PHE A 191 -11.49 -20.57 -5.10
N LYS A 192 -10.88 -21.47 -4.34
CA LYS A 192 -11.37 -21.86 -3.01
C LYS A 192 -10.23 -21.94 -2.01
N ILE A 193 -10.43 -21.37 -0.83
CA ILE A 193 -9.53 -21.41 0.32
C ILE A 193 -10.37 -21.76 1.55
N GLY A 194 -10.07 -22.88 2.21
CA GLY A 194 -10.87 -23.36 3.33
C GLY A 194 -12.36 -23.50 2.96
N SER A 195 -13.23 -22.80 3.69
CA SER A 195 -14.67 -22.70 3.42
C SER A 195 -15.02 -21.64 2.36
N THR A 196 -14.17 -20.63 2.16
CA THR A 196 -14.43 -19.52 1.23
C THR A 196 -14.22 -19.98 -0.21
N THR A 197 -15.26 -19.80 -1.03
CA THR A 197 -15.19 -20.00 -2.48
C THR A 197 -15.44 -18.65 -3.13
N MET A 198 -14.68 -18.32 -4.18
CA MET A 198 -14.88 -17.14 -5.01
C MET A 198 -15.10 -17.59 -6.44
N LYS A 199 -16.31 -17.40 -6.95
CA LYS A 199 -16.76 -17.90 -8.25
C LYS A 199 -17.86 -17.01 -8.81
N THR A 200 -17.85 -16.79 -10.13
CA THR A 200 -18.92 -16.07 -10.83
C THR A 200 -20.13 -16.99 -11.00
N ASN A 201 -21.32 -16.39 -11.06
CA ASN A 201 -22.55 -17.10 -11.49
C ASN A 201 -22.66 -17.15 -13.01
N ASP A 202 -22.03 -16.19 -13.68
CA ASP A 202 -22.05 -16.05 -15.12
C ASP A 202 -20.89 -16.82 -15.75
N SER A 203 -21.21 -17.62 -16.77
CA SER A 203 -20.22 -18.40 -17.52
C SER A 203 -19.38 -17.47 -18.39
N PHE A 204 -18.06 -17.61 -18.31
CA PHE A 204 -17.13 -16.82 -19.10
C PHE A 204 -16.51 -17.64 -20.23
N PRO A 205 -16.37 -17.09 -21.45
CA PRO A 205 -15.78 -17.82 -22.56
C PRO A 205 -14.33 -18.19 -22.27
N LEU A 206 -13.99 -19.46 -22.47
CA LEU A 206 -12.66 -20.03 -22.30
C LEU A 206 -11.59 -19.38 -23.16
N SER A 207 -11.98 -18.82 -24.30
CA SER A 207 -11.08 -18.12 -25.22
C SER A 207 -10.63 -16.75 -24.72
N LYS A 208 -11.19 -16.26 -23.60
CA LYS A 208 -10.78 -15.03 -22.92
C LYS A 208 -10.37 -15.40 -21.50
N GLY A 209 -9.29 -14.82 -20.99
CA GLY A 209 -8.94 -14.94 -19.58
C GLY A 209 -9.79 -14.02 -18.73
N CYS A 210 -9.78 -14.20 -17.42
CA CYS A 210 -10.41 -13.26 -16.49
C CYS A 210 -9.47 -12.93 -15.34
N VAL A 211 -9.65 -11.76 -14.73
CA VAL A 211 -8.92 -11.34 -13.53
C VAL A 211 -9.89 -10.79 -12.50
N TYR A 212 -9.86 -11.37 -11.31
CA TYR A 212 -10.57 -10.96 -10.12
C TYR A 212 -9.67 -10.03 -9.30
N ASP A 213 -9.99 -8.75 -9.24
CA ASP A 213 -9.35 -7.81 -8.33
C ASP A 213 -10.10 -7.81 -7.01
N CYS A 214 -9.61 -8.59 -6.04
CA CYS A 214 -10.30 -8.78 -4.77
C CYS A 214 -10.23 -7.55 -3.87
N ALA A 215 -9.27 -6.65 -4.10
CA ALA A 215 -9.14 -5.41 -3.34
C ALA A 215 -10.23 -4.41 -3.77
N ASN A 216 -10.40 -4.24 -5.08
CA ASN A 216 -11.36 -3.29 -5.65
C ASN A 216 -12.75 -3.89 -5.92
N ARG A 217 -12.89 -5.21 -5.78
CA ARG A 217 -14.12 -5.97 -6.02
C ARG A 217 -14.63 -5.84 -7.46
N PHE A 218 -13.70 -5.95 -8.41
CA PHE A 218 -14.00 -5.93 -9.84
C PHE A 218 -13.50 -7.19 -10.53
N VAL A 219 -14.16 -7.55 -11.64
CA VAL A 219 -13.69 -8.60 -12.56
C VAL A 219 -13.40 -7.96 -13.90
N TYR A 220 -12.27 -8.32 -14.50
CA TYR A 220 -11.87 -7.86 -15.82
C TYR A 220 -11.80 -9.04 -16.77
N GLY A 221 -12.26 -8.86 -18.01
CA GLY A 221 -12.02 -9.80 -19.09
C GLY A 221 -10.71 -9.42 -19.79
N VAL A 222 -9.83 -10.38 -20.01
CA VAL A 222 -8.55 -10.14 -20.70
C VAL A 222 -8.44 -10.95 -21.98
N ALA A 223 -8.03 -10.29 -23.05
CA ALA A 223 -7.69 -10.96 -24.31
C ALA A 223 -6.34 -11.68 -24.19
N GLU A 224 -5.37 -11.06 -23.49
CA GLU A 224 -4.06 -11.64 -23.18
C GLU A 224 -3.67 -11.31 -21.73
N LEU A 225 -3.02 -12.26 -21.06
CA LEU A 225 -2.90 -12.28 -19.59
C LEU A 225 -1.95 -11.26 -18.96
N SER A 226 -1.23 -10.50 -19.78
CA SER A 226 -0.22 -9.55 -19.34
C SER A 226 -0.73 -8.11 -19.22
N SER A 227 -2.02 -7.85 -19.43
CA SER A 227 -2.47 -6.48 -19.71
C SER A 227 -3.70 -5.99 -18.94
N VAL A 228 -4.01 -6.49 -17.71
CA VAL A 228 -4.99 -5.75 -16.91
C VAL A 228 -4.37 -4.43 -16.47
N THR A 229 -4.82 -3.37 -17.11
CA THR A 229 -4.47 -2.00 -16.82
C THR A 229 -5.65 -1.31 -16.16
N SER A 230 -5.42 -0.18 -15.49
CA SER A 230 -6.49 0.61 -14.89
C SER A 230 -7.52 1.16 -15.89
N SER A 231 -7.30 0.99 -17.20
CA SER A 231 -8.20 1.38 -18.28
C SER A 231 -9.15 0.26 -18.75
N ASP A 232 -8.97 -0.98 -18.29
CA ASP A 232 -9.88 -2.06 -18.66
C ASP A 232 -11.25 -1.87 -18.00
N THR A 233 -12.32 -2.03 -18.79
CA THR A 233 -13.68 -1.86 -18.27
C THR A 233 -14.07 -3.08 -17.44
N PRO A 234 -14.49 -2.92 -16.18
CA PRO A 234 -14.99 -4.02 -15.38
C PRO A 234 -16.16 -4.72 -16.07
N LEU A 235 -16.17 -6.04 -15.98
CA LEU A 235 -17.31 -6.85 -16.36
C LEU A 235 -18.36 -6.78 -15.25
N ASN A 236 -19.61 -6.49 -15.62
CA ASN A 236 -20.75 -6.63 -14.73
C ASN A 236 -21.14 -8.11 -14.64
N LEU A 237 -20.42 -8.86 -13.80
CA LEU A 237 -20.72 -10.26 -13.49
C LEU A 237 -21.38 -10.36 -12.12
N THR A 238 -22.35 -11.26 -12.01
CA THR A 238 -23.01 -11.57 -10.75
C THR A 238 -22.14 -12.49 -9.92
N PHE A 239 -22.01 -12.15 -8.63
CA PHE A 239 -21.26 -12.90 -7.63
C PHE A 239 -22.21 -13.34 -6.52
N ASP A 240 -22.29 -14.65 -6.27
CA ASP A 240 -22.99 -15.21 -5.09
C ASP A 240 -22.01 -15.58 -3.96
N SER A 241 -20.78 -15.07 -4.06
CA SER A 241 -19.66 -15.55 -3.25
C SER A 241 -18.76 -14.42 -2.76
N ASP A 242 -18.05 -14.67 -1.66
CA ASP A 242 -17.19 -13.65 -1.06
C ASP A 242 -15.90 -13.45 -1.86
N TRP A 243 -15.41 -12.21 -1.86
CA TRP A 243 -14.11 -11.89 -2.44
C TRP A 243 -12.99 -12.49 -1.61
N LEU A 244 -12.00 -13.08 -2.27
CA LEU A 244 -10.90 -13.72 -1.56
C LEU A 244 -10.06 -12.73 -0.77
N GLN A 245 -9.69 -13.17 0.42
CA GLN A 245 -8.59 -12.63 1.19
C GLN A 245 -7.66 -13.79 1.53
N LEU A 246 -6.39 -13.66 1.19
CA LEU A 246 -5.38 -14.70 1.42
C LEU A 246 -4.80 -14.50 2.83
N PRO A 247 -4.74 -15.56 3.65
CA PRO A 247 -4.11 -15.49 4.96
C PRO A 247 -2.59 -15.36 4.84
N ALA A 248 -1.94 -14.86 5.89
CA ALA A 248 -0.49 -14.80 5.94
C ALA A 248 0.13 -16.21 6.02
N GLY A 249 1.36 -16.37 5.51
CA GLY A 249 2.09 -17.63 5.62
C GLY A 249 1.61 -18.71 4.66
N LYS A 250 1.46 -19.96 5.17
CA LYS A 250 1.20 -21.15 4.35
C LYS A 250 -0.28 -21.51 4.34
N PHE A 251 -0.84 -21.77 3.15
CA PHE A 251 -2.21 -22.27 2.99
C PHE A 251 -2.37 -23.07 1.71
N GLN A 252 -3.53 -23.72 1.59
CA GLN A 252 -3.95 -24.40 0.38
C GLN A 252 -5.01 -23.60 -0.37
N ILE A 253 -4.82 -23.49 -1.68
CA ILE A 253 -5.81 -22.91 -2.60
C ILE A 253 -6.15 -23.91 -3.68
N VAL A 254 -7.44 -24.06 -3.97
CA VAL A 254 -7.93 -24.86 -5.08
C VAL A 254 -8.32 -23.93 -6.21
N ALA A 255 -7.77 -24.16 -7.40
CA ALA A 255 -8.12 -23.42 -8.60
C ALA A 255 -8.86 -24.31 -9.61
N ASP A 256 -9.98 -23.82 -10.14
CA ASP A 256 -10.80 -24.58 -11.10
C ASP A 256 -10.10 -24.79 -12.46
N ALA A 257 -9.13 -23.93 -12.79
CA ALA A 257 -8.34 -23.93 -14.01
C ALA A 257 -6.90 -23.47 -13.71
N PRO A 258 -5.94 -23.71 -14.64
CA PRO A 258 -4.64 -23.05 -14.56
C PRO A 258 -4.84 -21.54 -14.37
N SER A 259 -4.10 -20.95 -13.43
CA SER A 259 -4.35 -19.58 -12.96
C SER A 259 -3.11 -19.00 -12.29
N TYR A 260 -3.21 -17.76 -11.84
CA TYR A 260 -2.19 -17.12 -11.01
C TYR A 260 -2.84 -16.29 -9.92
N ILE A 261 -2.08 -16.03 -8.87
CA ILE A 261 -2.35 -14.99 -7.89
C ILE A 261 -1.24 -13.96 -7.93
N GLU A 262 -1.61 -12.70 -7.88
CA GLU A 262 -0.71 -11.56 -7.77
C GLU A 262 -1.13 -10.76 -6.53
N TYR A 263 -0.16 -10.41 -5.70
CA TYR A 263 -0.44 -9.70 -4.45
C TYR A 263 0.75 -8.84 -4.05
N GLU A 264 0.47 -7.83 -3.25
CA GLU A 264 1.50 -7.06 -2.56
C GLU A 264 1.63 -7.58 -1.13
N PRO A 265 2.78 -8.10 -0.72
CA PRO A 265 3.02 -8.49 0.67
C PRO A 265 2.74 -7.33 1.63
N LYS A 266 1.95 -7.54 2.67
CA LYS A 266 1.68 -6.52 3.70
C LYS A 266 2.38 -6.88 5.01
N TYR A 267 2.93 -5.86 5.66
CA TYR A 267 3.69 -5.98 6.90
C TYR A 267 3.18 -5.01 7.96
N VAL A 268 2.97 -5.52 9.16
CA VAL A 268 3.06 -4.69 10.38
C VAL A 268 4.50 -4.71 10.84
N VAL A 269 5.05 -3.52 11.06
CA VAL A 269 6.42 -3.27 11.54
C VAL A 269 6.38 -2.42 12.79
#